data_AF-A0AAC9B5K7-F1
#
_entry.id   AF-A0AAC9B5K7-F1
#
_cell.length_a   1.000
_cell.length_b   1.000
_cell.length_c   1.000
_cell.angle_alpha   90.00
_cell.angle_beta   90.00
_cell.angle_gamma   90.00
#
_symmetry.space_group_name_H-M   'P 1'
#
loop_
_entity.id
_entity.type
_entity.pdbx_description
1 polymer ?
#
loop_
_entity_poly.entity_id
_entity_poly.type
_entity_poly.pdbx_seq_one_letter_code
_entity_poly.pdbx_strand_id
1 'polypeptide(L)'
;MKNINGNKDNYRGYEVFGTYNVDAWTFEAGYNFGEEKVSGGSYKDAADYTYLGVQYAFNSKLKAWTEYKIVGLDNKDDQWTVALQYNF
;
A
#
# COMPACT_ATOMS: atom_id res chain seq x y z
N MET A 1 5.95 -8.99 15.25
CA MET A 1 5.05 -9.41 16.35
C MET A 1 5.25 -10.91 16.57
N LYS A 2 5.22 -11.40 17.82
CA LYS A 2 5.51 -12.81 18.16
C LYS A 2 4.18 -13.52 18.42
N ASN A 3 3.85 -14.55 17.64
CA ASN A 3 2.63 -15.34 17.87
C ASN A 3 2.85 -16.38 18.99
N ILE A 4 1.75 -16.84 19.60
CA ILE A 4 1.64 -17.55 20.89
C ILE A 4 2.37 -18.92 20.89
N ASN A 5 2.80 -19.43 19.73
CA ASN A 5 3.49 -20.72 19.59
C ASN A 5 5.03 -20.64 19.50
N GLY A 6 5.66 -19.48 19.78
CA GLY A 6 7.12 -19.36 19.87
C GLY A 6 7.88 -19.47 18.54
N ASN A 7 7.20 -19.75 17.42
CA ASN A 7 7.76 -19.64 16.09
C ASN A 7 7.87 -18.16 15.72
N LYS A 8 9.07 -17.71 15.38
CA LYS A 8 9.25 -16.40 14.74
C LYS A 8 8.70 -16.55 13.33
N ASP A 9 7.48 -16.08 13.10
CA ASP A 9 6.99 -15.82 11.75
C ASP A 9 7.92 -14.74 11.17
N ASN A 10 8.88 -15.20 10.36
CA ASN A 10 9.91 -14.35 9.77
C ASN A 10 9.27 -13.65 8.57
N TYR A 11 8.60 -12.53 8.83
CA TYR A 11 8.21 -11.60 7.78
C TYR A 11 9.42 -10.75 7.40
N ARG A 12 9.62 -10.53 6.09
CA ARG A 12 10.63 -9.59 5.58
C ARG A 12 10.05 -8.82 4.41
N GLY A 13 10.48 -7.58 4.24
CA GLY A 13 9.98 -6.73 3.18
C GLY A 13 10.60 -5.34 3.24
N TYR A 14 10.29 -4.55 2.22
CA TYR A 14 10.66 -3.15 2.14
C TYR A 14 9.55 -2.36 1.46
N GLU A 15 9.51 -1.09 1.80
CA GLU A 15 8.58 -0.13 1.24
C GLU A 15 9.38 1.10 0.81
N VAL A 16 9.05 1.62 -0.36
CA VAL A 16 9.45 2.95 -0.78
C VAL A 16 8.19 3.72 -1.15
N PHE A 17 8.06 4.92 -0.60
CA PHE A 17 6.93 5.79 -0.86
C PHE A 17 7.43 7.22 -1.03
N GLY A 18 6.86 7.92 -2.00
CA GLY A 18 7.20 9.31 -2.31
C GLY A 18 5.95 10.09 -2.65
N THR A 19 5.96 11.36 -2.26
CA THR A 19 4.90 12.30 -2.59
C THR A 19 5.46 13.59 -3.17
N TYR A 20 4.69 14.22 -4.05
CA TYR A 20 5.00 15.53 -4.60
C TYR A 20 3.77 16.42 -4.52
N ASN A 21 3.91 17.59 -3.91
CA ASN A 21 2.82 18.54 -3.70
C ASN A 21 2.97 19.72 -4.65
N VAL A 22 1.89 20.08 -5.34
CA VAL A 22 1.80 21.27 -6.19
C VAL A 22 0.39 21.86 -6.07
N ASP A 23 0.30 23.09 -5.55
CA ASP A 23 -0.96 23.76 -5.25
C ASP A 23 -1.93 22.88 -4.43
N ALA A 24 -3.11 22.60 -4.99
CA ALA A 24 -4.13 21.75 -4.37
C ALA A 24 -3.94 20.25 -4.65
N TRP A 25 -2.90 19.87 -5.40
CA TRP A 25 -2.64 18.49 -5.82
C TRP A 25 -1.51 17.85 -5.02
N THR A 26 -1.72 16.60 -4.62
CA THR A 26 -0.68 15.72 -4.09
C THR A 26 -0.60 14.48 -4.97
N PHE A 27 0.56 14.25 -5.56
CA PHE A 27 0.87 13.03 -6.30
C PHE A 27 1.59 12.04 -5.40
N GLU A 28 1.25 10.76 -5.52
CA GLU A 28 1.75 9.70 -4.65
C GLU A 28 2.19 8.52 -5.51
N ALA A 29 3.37 7.98 -5.18
CA ALA A 29 3.85 6.75 -5.77
C ALA A 29 4.55 5.92 -4.71
N GLY A 30 4.34 4.61 -4.74
CA GLY A 30 5.03 3.71 -3.83
C GLY A 30 5.14 2.30 -4.37
N TYR A 31 6.14 1.59 -3.89
CA TYR A 31 6.33 0.17 -4.15
C TYR A 31 6.51 -0.57 -2.83
N ASN A 32 5.84 -1.69 -2.70
CA ASN A 32 5.82 -2.52 -1.50
C ASN A 32 6.13 -3.95 -1.88
N PHE A 33 7.12 -4.52 -1.19
CA PHE A 33 7.46 -5.93 -1.28
C PHE A 33 7.49 -6.54 0.11
N GLY A 34 6.96 -7.75 0.26
CA GLY A 34 6.93 -8.47 1.51
C GLY A 34 6.68 -9.95 1.31
N GLU A 35 7.43 -10.76 2.03
CA GLU A 35 7.33 -12.21 2.04
C GLU A 35 7.11 -12.72 3.46
N GLU A 36 6.34 -13.79 3.58
CA GLU A 36 6.14 -14.53 4.81
C GLU A 36 6.68 -15.95 4.70
N LYS A 37 7.24 -16.46 5.80
CA LYS A 37 7.70 -17.85 5.88
C LYS A 37 6.51 -18.77 6.06
N VAL A 38 6.35 -19.74 5.15
CA VAL A 38 5.29 -20.75 5.23
C VAL A 38 5.81 -22.08 5.79
N SER A 39 4.90 -22.94 6.25
CA SER A 39 5.21 -24.28 6.74
C SER A 39 6.05 -25.06 5.72
N GLY A 40 7.20 -25.60 6.15
CA GLY A 40 8.18 -26.23 5.26
C GLY A 40 9.40 -25.39 4.94
N GLY A 41 9.43 -24.11 5.36
CA GLY A 41 10.63 -23.27 5.33
C GLY A 41 10.81 -22.42 4.07
N SER A 42 9.93 -22.55 3.08
CA SER A 42 9.86 -21.64 1.94
C SER A 42 9.26 -20.29 2.35
N TYR A 43 9.50 -19.28 1.51
CA TYR A 43 8.85 -17.97 1.59
C TYR A 43 7.78 -17.88 0.50
N LYS A 44 6.71 -17.14 0.79
CA LYS A 44 5.66 -16.81 -0.16
C LYS A 44 5.42 -15.31 -0.12
N ASP A 45 5.15 -14.71 -1.29
CA ASP A 45 4.81 -13.30 -1.40
C ASP A 45 3.51 -13.01 -0.63
N ALA A 46 3.61 -12.07 0.31
CA ALA A 46 2.51 -11.53 1.10
C ALA A 46 2.12 -10.13 0.62
N ALA A 47 3.08 -9.39 0.05
CA ALA A 47 2.89 -8.10 -0.58
C ALA A 47 3.83 -7.97 -1.79
N ASP A 48 3.27 -7.68 -2.95
CA ASP A 48 4.00 -7.19 -4.11
C ASP A 48 3.04 -6.28 -4.87
N TYR A 49 3.26 -4.97 -4.79
CA TYR A 49 2.40 -4.01 -5.49
C TYR A 49 3.03 -2.63 -5.63
N THR A 50 2.63 -1.97 -6.71
CA THR A 50 2.88 -0.53 -6.92
C THR A 50 1.58 0.24 -6.67
N TYR A 51 1.68 1.34 -5.93
CA TYR A 51 0.59 2.30 -5.74
C TYR A 51 0.87 3.57 -6.52
N LEU A 52 -0.14 4.07 -7.22
CA LEU A 52 -0.17 5.37 -7.88
C LEU A 52 -1.41 6.13 -7.40
N GLY A 53 -1.21 7.29 -6.80
CA GLY A 53 -2.27 8.07 -6.20
C GLY A 53 -2.24 9.53 -6.64
N VAL A 54 -3.42 10.13 -6.67
CA VAL A 54 -3.55 11.59 -6.73
C VAL A 54 -4.64 12.05 -5.77
N GLN A 55 -4.34 13.09 -5.02
CA GLN A 55 -5.27 13.76 -4.13
C GLN A 55 -5.50 15.20 -4.60
N TYR A 56 -6.74 15.68 -4.43
CA TYR A 56 -7.11 17.07 -4.67
C TYR A 56 -7.77 17.65 -3.42
N ALA A 57 -7.22 18.74 -2.89
CA ALA A 57 -7.77 19.48 -1.77
C ALA A 57 -8.72 20.58 -2.26
N PHE A 58 -10.03 20.42 -2.02
CA PHE A 58 -11.02 21.47 -2.34
C PHE A 58 -10.90 22.66 -1.38
N ASN A 59 -10.56 22.37 -0.12
CA ASN A 59 -10.26 23.34 0.93
C ASN A 59 -9.50 22.62 2.06
N SER A 60 -9.22 23.31 3.16
CA SER A 60 -8.47 22.74 4.30
C SER A 60 -9.17 21.57 5.01
N LYS A 61 -10.46 21.33 4.75
CA LYS A 61 -11.28 20.28 5.37
C LYS A 61 -11.72 19.18 4.43
N LEU A 62 -11.86 19.44 3.13
CA LEU A 62 -12.42 18.51 2.15
C LEU A 62 -11.40 18.19 1.06
N LYS A 63 -11.14 16.89 0.87
CA LYS A 63 -10.32 16.38 -0.23
C LYS A 63 -10.96 15.19 -0.95
N ALA A 64 -10.68 15.05 -2.23
CA ALA A 64 -10.89 13.82 -2.99
C ALA A 64 -9.56 13.12 -3.20
N TRP A 65 -9.58 11.80 -3.33
CA TRP A 65 -8.44 11.03 -3.78
C TRP A 65 -8.86 9.89 -4.68
N THR A 66 -7.95 9.52 -5.57
CA THR A 66 -8.04 8.31 -6.35
C THR A 66 -6.70 7.61 -6.35
N GLU A 67 -6.74 6.28 -6.26
CA GLU A 67 -5.57 5.44 -6.14
C GLU A 67 -5.74 4.21 -7.03
N TYR A 68 -4.68 3.88 -7.77
CA TYR A 68 -4.57 2.65 -8.54
C TYR A 68 -3.46 1.78 -7.95
N LYS A 69 -3.81 0.56 -7.60
CA LYS A 69 -2.92 -0.46 -7.05
C LYS A 69 -2.69 -1.53 -8.11
N ILE A 70 -1.47 -1.61 -8.59
CA ILE A 70 -1.01 -2.67 -9.49
C ILE A 70 -0.52 -3.81 -8.62
N VAL A 71 -1.19 -4.96 -8.64
CA VAL A 71 -0.90 -6.09 -7.75
C VAL A 71 -0.06 -7.13 -8.49
N GLY A 72 1.14 -7.41 -7.96
CA GLY A 72 2.09 -8.40 -8.52
C GLY A 72 1.90 -9.83 -8.01
N LEU A 73 0.91 -10.07 -7.14
CA LEU A 73 0.65 -11.39 -6.58
C LEU A 73 -0.14 -12.30 -7.54
N ASP A 74 0.23 -13.58 -7.57
CA ASP A 74 -0.48 -14.59 -8.36
C ASP A 74 -1.99 -14.62 -8.11
N ASN A 75 -2.77 -14.60 -9.20
CA ASN A 75 -4.23 -14.67 -9.19
C ASN A 75 -4.90 -13.57 -8.36
N LYS A 76 -4.31 -12.36 -8.34
CA LYS A 76 -4.92 -11.16 -7.77
C LYS A 76 -5.14 -10.11 -8.84
N ASP A 77 -6.28 -9.44 -8.74
CA ASP A 77 -6.63 -8.33 -9.62
C ASP A 77 -6.05 -7.01 -9.09
N ASP A 78 -5.76 -6.11 -10.02
CA ASP A 78 -5.48 -4.71 -9.72
C ASP A 78 -6.69 -4.04 -9.06
N GLN A 79 -6.44 -3.01 -8.24
CA GLN A 79 -7.49 -2.33 -7.47
C GLN A 79 -7.51 -0.85 -7.80
N TRP A 80 -8.72 -0.31 -7.99
CA TRP A 80 -8.93 1.12 -8.18
C TRP A 80 -9.87 1.66 -7.10
N THR A 81 -9.45 2.73 -6.44
CA THR A 81 -10.21 3.40 -5.37
C THR A 81 -10.48 4.84 -5.74
N VAL A 82 -11.69 5.30 -5.41
CA VAL A 82 -12.10 6.71 -5.45
C VAL A 82 -12.80 7.00 -4.14
N ALA A 83 -12.38 8.05 -3.43
CA ALA A 83 -13.05 8.45 -2.20
C ALA A 83 -12.98 9.95 -1.92
N LEU A 84 -13.75 10.36 -0.90
CA LEU A 84 -13.79 11.70 -0.34
C LEU A 84 -13.46 11.63 1.15
N GLN A 85 -12.66 12.57 1.64
CA GLN A 85 -12.37 12.73 3.06
C GLN A 85 -12.78 14.14 3.51
N TYR A 86 -13.53 14.20 4.61
CA TYR A 86 -13.91 15.44 5.29
C TYR A 86 -13.41 15.44 6.74
N ASN A 87 -12.72 16.50 7.14
CA ASN A 87 -12.21 16.71 8.50
C ASN A 87 -13.17 17.65 9.28
N PHE A 88 -13.80 17.14 10.35
CA PHE A 88 -14.77 17.87 11.18
C PHE A 88 -14.10 19.01 11.98
#